data_AF-A0AAV6PNF9-F1
#
_entry.id   AF-A0AAV6PNF9-F1
#
_cell.length_a   1.000
_cell.length_b   1.000
_cell.length_c   1.000
_cell.angle_alpha   90.00
_cell.angle_beta   90.00
_cell.angle_gamma   90.00
#
_symmetry.space_group_name_H-M   'P 1'
#
loop_
_entity.id
_entity.type
_entity.pdbx_description
1 polymer ?
#
loop_
_entity_poly.entity_id
_entity_poly.type
_entity_poly.pdbx_seq_one_letter_code
_entity_poly.pdbx_strand_id
1 'polypeptide(L)'
;MAVPHQAHLFTIDISNLYTNINTTLGLQVISTIFKKHPDKDRPDQEILQLLVLCINNNDFLFNNKFYLQVHGTAMGQRFAPSYAHLYMSEWEREALAKCPLQPIVYLRFLDDIFGIWPHDITHFPQFINILNNHHPSIKITHTIDPHTINFLDTTVFFQVSDDAIDELCNFSDVTWEGPFKVAKGWARRNLGRRLQYETLEYCEIYLTANVVQLSPSSTQAAATSPPPPPASPRPPPPASPRPLPPPRPPPAAIATAVATKTDWNTTTTRQEFTLPPPTFLASRTDSPLPPPPPLSSSLSLSPTEGSDQTEGNQHHRERRGYYNAS
;
A
#
# COMPACT_ATOMS: atom_id res chain seq x y z
N MET A 1 13.14 4.01 -12.12
CA MET A 1 13.22 5.13 -11.14
C MET A 1 14.63 5.13 -10.60
N ALA A 2 15.35 6.25 -10.64
CA ALA A 2 16.64 6.35 -9.97
C ALA A 2 16.39 6.57 -8.47
N VAL A 3 17.05 5.78 -7.62
CA VAL A 3 16.90 5.82 -6.16
C VAL A 3 18.27 6.13 -5.55
N PRO A 4 18.35 6.94 -4.47
CA PRO A 4 19.62 7.20 -3.80
C PRO A 4 20.32 5.91 -3.35
N HIS A 5 21.65 5.86 -3.41
CA HIS A 5 22.45 4.68 -3.08
C HIS A 5 22.27 4.18 -1.64
N GLN A 6 21.80 5.04 -0.73
CA GLN A 6 21.57 4.72 0.69
C GLN A 6 20.08 4.55 1.03
N ALA A 7 19.22 4.42 0.01
CA ALA A 7 17.81 4.22 0.26
C ALA A 7 17.54 2.81 0.80
N HIS A 8 16.49 2.71 1.59
CA HIS A 8 16.02 1.44 2.16
C HIS A 8 14.60 1.17 1.70
N LEU A 9 14.29 -0.10 1.44
CA LEU A 9 12.94 -0.58 1.21
C LEU A 9 12.28 -0.81 2.56
N PHE A 10 11.03 -0.42 2.72
CA PHE A 10 10.27 -0.75 3.92
C PHE A 10 8.85 -1.20 3.58
N THR A 11 8.33 -2.04 4.46
CA THR A 11 6.91 -2.37 4.51
C THR A 11 6.37 -2.00 5.88
N ILE A 12 5.10 -1.60 5.89
CA ILE A 12 4.34 -1.31 7.08
C ILE A 12 3.04 -2.12 7.01
N ASP A 13 2.66 -2.73 8.12
CA ASP A 13 1.38 -3.42 8.28
C ASP A 13 0.55 -2.70 9.34
N ILE A 14 -0.72 -2.40 9.01
CA ILE A 14 -1.64 -1.76 9.95
C ILE A 14 -2.38 -2.83 10.76
N SER A 15 -2.06 -2.90 12.04
CA SER A 15 -2.59 -3.94 12.92
C SER A 15 -4.10 -3.84 13.09
N ASN A 16 -4.81 -4.90 12.68
CA ASN A 16 -6.25 -5.06 12.85
C ASN A 16 -7.07 -3.86 12.36
N LEU A 17 -6.74 -3.34 11.18
CA LEU A 17 -7.29 -2.09 10.62
C LEU A 17 -8.81 -1.97 10.83
N TYR A 18 -9.60 -2.90 10.28
CA TYR A 18 -11.06 -2.81 10.29
C TYR A 18 -11.66 -2.69 11.69
N THR A 19 -11.15 -3.43 12.67
CA THR A 19 -11.66 -3.41 14.04
C THR A 19 -11.17 -2.20 14.84
N ASN A 20 -10.13 -1.52 14.37
CA ASN A 20 -9.47 -0.40 15.06
C ASN A 20 -9.86 0.98 14.51
N ILE A 21 -10.65 1.05 13.45
CA ILE A 21 -11.19 2.33 12.96
C ILE A 21 -12.17 2.89 13.99
N ASN A 22 -11.93 4.12 14.45
CA ASN A 22 -12.89 4.81 15.30
C ASN A 22 -14.14 5.15 14.48
N THR A 23 -15.29 4.56 14.84
CA THR A 23 -16.57 4.71 14.13
C THR A 23 -16.98 6.18 13.96
N THR A 24 -16.91 6.97 15.01
CA THR A 24 -17.30 8.39 14.98
C THR A 24 -16.41 9.17 14.02
N LEU A 25 -15.09 8.99 14.13
CA LEU A 25 -14.14 9.66 13.25
C LEU A 25 -14.27 9.20 11.80
N GLY A 26 -14.46 7.90 11.56
CA GLY A 26 -14.65 7.38 10.22
C GLY A 26 -15.88 7.97 9.54
N LEU A 27 -17.02 8.03 10.23
CA LEU A 27 -18.23 8.70 9.71
C LEU A 27 -17.99 10.19 9.41
N GLN A 28 -17.26 10.89 10.27
CA GLN A 28 -16.88 12.29 10.05
C GLN A 28 -15.97 12.46 8.83
N VAL A 29 -15.01 11.55 8.63
CA VAL A 29 -14.12 11.55 7.46
C VAL A 29 -14.93 11.37 6.19
N ILE A 30 -15.84 10.38 6.13
CA ILE A 30 -16.70 10.19 4.95
C ILE A 30 -17.53 11.44 4.66
N SER A 31 -18.15 12.04 5.69
CA SER A 31 -18.92 13.28 5.52
C SER A 31 -18.07 14.43 4.97
N THR A 32 -16.82 14.55 5.43
CA THR A 32 -15.88 15.58 4.97
C THR A 32 -15.44 15.34 3.53
N ILE A 33 -15.17 14.08 3.17
CA ILE A 33 -14.80 13.70 1.80
C ILE A 33 -15.93 13.97 0.82
N PHE A 34 -17.17 13.66 1.20
CA PHE A 34 -18.35 13.96 0.38
C PHE A 34 -18.49 15.45 0.09
N LYS A 35 -18.28 16.31 1.11
CA LYS A 35 -18.27 17.77 0.94
C LYS A 35 -17.11 18.26 0.07
N LYS A 36 -15.94 17.64 0.18
CA LYS A 36 -14.75 17.98 -0.61
C LYS A 36 -14.89 17.57 -2.08
N HIS A 37 -15.61 16.48 -2.33
CA HIS A 37 -15.85 15.92 -3.66
C HIS A 37 -17.36 15.80 -3.90
N PRO A 38 -18.04 16.94 -4.12
CA PRO A 38 -19.49 16.96 -4.30
C PRO A 38 -19.86 16.28 -5.62
N ASP A 39 -20.92 15.48 -5.59
CA ASP A 39 -21.49 14.80 -6.74
C ASP A 39 -23.00 14.98 -6.69
N LYS A 40 -23.60 15.47 -7.78
CA LYS A 40 -25.03 15.78 -7.85
C LYS A 40 -25.89 14.53 -7.92
N ASP A 41 -25.33 13.44 -8.43
CA ASP A 41 -26.05 12.18 -8.64
C ASP A 41 -25.86 11.22 -7.45
N ARG A 42 -25.01 11.60 -6.48
CA ARG A 42 -24.73 10.82 -5.27
C ARG A 42 -25.62 11.28 -4.10
N PRO A 43 -26.48 10.40 -3.55
CA PRO A 43 -27.33 10.73 -2.41
C PRO A 43 -26.52 10.69 -1.10
N ASP A 44 -25.70 11.71 -0.87
CA ASP A 44 -24.73 11.78 0.24
C ASP A 44 -25.37 11.58 1.62
N GLN A 45 -26.53 12.19 1.85
CA GLN A 45 -27.24 12.12 3.12
C GLN A 45 -27.74 10.71 3.40
N GLU A 46 -28.38 10.07 2.42
CA GLU A 46 -28.92 8.72 2.52
C GLU A 46 -27.79 7.70 2.67
N ILE A 47 -26.68 7.87 1.93
CA ILE A 47 -25.51 6.99 2.07
C ILE A 47 -24.92 7.10 3.48
N LEU A 48 -24.78 8.31 4.03
CA LEU A 48 -24.30 8.49 5.39
C LEU A 48 -25.23 7.89 6.43
N GLN A 49 -26.55 8.06 6.27
CA GLN A 49 -27.55 7.46 7.16
C GLN A 49 -27.50 5.92 7.12
N LEU A 50 -27.43 5.33 5.92
CA LEU A 50 -27.28 3.89 5.75
C LEU A 50 -25.96 3.39 6.35
N LEU A 51 -24.87 4.12 6.17
CA LEU A 51 -23.58 3.76 6.75
C LEU A 51 -23.62 3.77 8.29
N VAL A 52 -24.25 4.78 8.89
CA VAL A 52 -24.48 4.85 10.35
C VAL A 52 -25.28 3.63 10.82
N LEU A 53 -26.36 3.28 10.12
CA LEU A 53 -27.17 2.10 10.45
C LEU A 53 -26.35 0.82 10.35
N CYS A 54 -25.59 0.64 9.26
CA CYS A 54 -24.78 -0.55 9.05
C CYS A 54 -23.65 -0.71 10.07
N ILE A 55 -22.98 0.38 10.48
CA ILE A 55 -21.89 0.29 11.45
C ILE A 55 -22.42 0.09 12.87
N ASN A 56 -23.52 0.77 13.25
CA ASN A 56 -24.04 0.72 14.62
C ASN A 56 -24.91 -0.50 14.92
N ASN A 57 -25.45 -1.18 13.90
CA ASN A 57 -26.32 -2.35 14.06
C ASN A 57 -25.66 -3.60 13.46
N ASN A 58 -24.38 -3.79 13.79
CA ASN A 58 -23.58 -4.88 13.29
C ASN A 58 -23.48 -5.97 14.37
N ASP A 59 -24.53 -6.79 14.45
CA ASP A 59 -24.60 -7.94 15.35
C ASP A 59 -24.20 -9.24 14.66
N PHE A 60 -23.59 -10.15 15.41
CA PHE A 60 -23.17 -11.45 14.92
C PHE A 60 -23.30 -12.52 16.00
N LEU A 61 -23.43 -13.77 15.55
CA LEU A 61 -23.50 -14.94 16.41
C LEU A 61 -22.11 -15.57 16.54
N PHE A 62 -21.62 -15.71 17.77
CA PHE A 62 -20.38 -16.41 18.08
C PHE A 62 -20.57 -17.27 19.33
N ASN A 63 -20.16 -18.53 19.30
CA ASN A 63 -20.34 -19.48 20.42
C ASN A 63 -21.78 -19.47 20.99
N ASN A 64 -22.78 -19.52 20.09
CA ASN A 64 -24.21 -19.49 20.42
C ASN A 64 -24.66 -18.26 21.22
N LYS A 65 -23.90 -17.16 21.17
CA LYS A 65 -24.23 -15.88 21.82
C LYS A 65 -24.23 -14.76 20.78
N PHE A 66 -25.20 -13.86 20.91
CA PHE A 66 -25.28 -12.66 20.09
C PHE A 66 -24.36 -11.59 20.67
N TYR A 67 -23.58 -10.97 19.79
CA TYR A 67 -22.70 -9.85 20.11
C TYR A 67 -23.01 -8.70 19.19
N LEU A 68 -22.98 -7.48 19.72
CA LEU A 68 -23.01 -6.25 18.92
C LEU A 68 -21.59 -5.70 18.85
N GLN A 69 -21.09 -5.47 17.63
CA GLN A 69 -19.82 -4.80 17.44
C GLN A 69 -19.97 -3.30 17.72
N VAL A 70 -19.32 -2.82 18.79
CA VAL A 70 -19.40 -1.41 19.24
C VAL A 70 -18.23 -0.55 18.74
N HIS A 71 -17.22 -1.15 18.11
CA HIS A 71 -16.03 -0.46 17.63
C HIS A 71 -15.52 -1.06 16.33
N GLY A 72 -14.97 -0.22 15.44
CA GLY A 72 -14.54 -0.62 14.12
C GLY A 72 -15.69 -0.93 13.17
N THR A 73 -15.39 -1.69 12.13
CA THR A 73 -16.36 -2.23 11.17
C THR A 73 -16.18 -3.75 11.08
N ALA A 74 -17.27 -4.50 10.87
CA ALA A 74 -17.14 -5.94 10.64
C ALA A 74 -16.44 -6.20 9.31
N MET A 75 -15.53 -7.15 9.34
CA MET A 75 -14.99 -7.74 8.11
C MET A 75 -16.11 -8.47 7.36
N GLY A 76 -16.06 -8.44 6.03
CA GLY A 76 -17.07 -9.08 5.17
C GLY A 76 -18.24 -8.18 4.78
N GLN A 77 -18.37 -6.99 5.37
CA GLN A 77 -19.34 -5.99 4.91
C GLN A 77 -18.91 -5.41 3.56
N ARG A 78 -19.85 -5.29 2.62
CA ARG A 78 -19.56 -4.80 1.26
C ARG A 78 -18.96 -3.39 1.23
N PHE A 79 -19.34 -2.53 2.18
CA PHE A 79 -18.84 -1.17 2.26
C PHE A 79 -17.51 -1.06 3.03
N ALA A 80 -17.14 -2.06 3.82
CA ALA A 80 -16.02 -1.96 4.76
C ALA A 80 -14.69 -1.62 4.08
N PRO A 81 -14.30 -2.24 2.94
CA PRO A 81 -13.04 -1.88 2.26
C PRO A 81 -13.00 -0.41 1.82
N SER A 82 -14.08 0.09 1.22
CA SER A 82 -14.17 1.49 0.79
C SER A 82 -14.13 2.45 1.98
N TYR A 83 -14.85 2.11 3.06
CA TYR A 83 -14.85 2.88 4.29
C TYR A 83 -13.45 2.95 4.92
N ALA A 84 -12.76 1.81 5.05
CA ALA A 84 -11.41 1.73 5.58
C ALA A 84 -10.41 2.50 4.71
N HIS A 85 -10.53 2.39 3.38
CA HIS A 85 -9.67 3.11 2.45
C HIS A 85 -9.81 4.62 2.63
N LEU A 86 -11.04 5.14 2.69
CA LEU A 86 -11.29 6.57 2.85
C LEU A 86 -10.82 7.09 4.20
N TYR A 87 -11.05 6.34 5.28
CA TYR A 87 -10.51 6.66 6.60
C TYR A 87 -8.98 6.73 6.59
N MET A 88 -8.32 5.69 6.05
CA MET A 88 -6.86 5.63 5.98
C MET A 88 -6.28 6.71 5.10
N SER A 89 -6.92 7.07 3.99
CA SER A 89 -6.46 8.18 3.15
C SER A 89 -6.35 9.50 3.91
N GLU A 90 -7.28 9.77 4.83
CA GLU A 90 -7.24 10.99 5.64
C GLU A 90 -6.22 10.87 6.77
N TRP A 91 -6.16 9.72 7.44
CA TRP A 91 -5.13 9.42 8.45
C TRP A 91 -3.71 9.57 7.87
N GLU A 92 -3.46 9.02 6.69
CA GLU A 92 -2.16 9.09 5.99
C GLU A 92 -1.81 10.53 5.64
N ARG A 93 -2.77 11.28 5.08
CA ARG A 93 -2.59 12.69 4.72
C ARG A 93 -2.14 13.51 5.93
N GLU A 94 -2.79 13.32 7.07
CA GLU A 94 -2.47 14.08 8.28
C GLU A 94 -1.23 13.57 9.00
N ALA A 95 -0.95 12.27 8.97
CA ALA A 95 0.23 11.69 9.59
C ALA A 95 1.50 12.06 8.83
N LEU A 96 1.50 11.90 7.50
CA LEU A 96 2.64 12.24 6.65
C LEU A 96 2.95 13.74 6.65
N ALA A 97 1.93 14.60 6.77
CA ALA A 97 2.13 16.05 6.91
C ALA A 97 2.89 16.44 8.19
N LYS A 98 2.89 15.59 9.23
CA LYS A 98 3.65 15.79 10.48
C LYS A 98 5.09 15.28 10.38
N CYS A 99 5.42 14.50 9.36
CA CYS A 99 6.75 13.90 9.20
C CYS A 99 7.73 14.92 8.62
N PRO A 100 8.83 15.27 9.33
CA PRO A 100 9.87 16.18 8.80
C PRO A 100 10.57 15.61 7.57
N LEU A 101 10.78 14.29 7.57
CA LEU A 101 11.35 13.53 6.47
C LEU A 101 10.29 12.53 5.98
N GLN A 102 10.07 12.51 4.67
CA GLN A 102 9.09 11.66 4.03
C GLN A 102 9.76 10.68 3.06
N PRO A 103 9.17 9.49 2.86
CA PRO A 103 9.64 8.54 1.87
C PRO A 103 9.43 9.07 0.44
N ILE A 104 10.27 8.64 -0.50
CA ILE A 104 10.12 9.00 -1.93
C ILE A 104 9.02 8.20 -2.62
N VAL A 105 8.68 7.04 -2.06
CA VAL A 105 7.59 6.18 -2.50
C VAL A 105 6.82 5.76 -1.25
N TYR A 106 5.50 5.90 -1.31
CA TYR A 106 4.58 5.43 -0.28
C TYR A 106 3.31 4.95 -0.98
N LEU A 107 3.10 3.64 -0.96
CA LEU A 107 2.01 2.96 -1.66
C LEU A 107 1.28 2.09 -0.65
N ARG A 108 -0.05 2.20 -0.60
CA ARG A 108 -0.88 1.37 0.27
C ARG A 108 -1.80 0.47 -0.54
N PHE A 109 -1.84 -0.80 -0.17
CA PHE A 109 -2.83 -1.77 -0.58
C PHE A 109 -3.58 -2.25 0.66
N LEU A 110 -4.80 -1.77 0.86
CA LEU A 110 -5.59 -2.01 2.08
C LEU A 110 -4.82 -1.63 3.36
N ASP A 111 -4.36 -2.61 4.14
CA ASP A 111 -3.57 -2.51 5.37
C ASP A 111 -2.06 -2.66 5.15
N ASP A 112 -1.63 -3.20 4.01
CA ASP A 112 -0.23 -3.33 3.62
C ASP A 112 0.28 -2.04 2.96
N ILE A 113 1.38 -1.52 3.47
CA ILE A 113 2.06 -0.34 2.94
C ILE A 113 3.46 -0.73 2.49
N PHE A 114 3.84 -0.29 1.30
CA PHE A 114 5.19 -0.34 0.78
C PHE A 114 5.75 1.07 0.64
N GLY A 115 7.02 1.24 0.94
CA GLY A 115 7.69 2.48 0.62
C GLY A 115 9.20 2.37 0.48
N ILE A 116 9.78 3.49 0.04
CA ILE A 116 11.22 3.64 -0.13
C ILE A 116 11.67 4.85 0.69
N TRP A 117 12.52 4.58 1.68
CA TRP A 117 13.11 5.59 2.55
C TRP A 117 14.42 6.10 1.95
N PRO A 118 14.50 7.35 1.49
CA PRO A 118 15.69 7.86 0.79
C PRO A 118 16.74 8.47 1.73
N HIS A 119 16.43 8.58 3.01
CA HIS A 119 17.24 9.30 4.01
C HIS A 119 18.07 8.33 4.83
N ASP A 120 18.91 8.88 5.70
CA ASP A 120 19.63 8.09 6.70
C ASP A 120 18.65 7.26 7.55
N ILE A 121 18.97 5.98 7.72
CA ILE A 121 18.19 4.99 8.46
C ILE A 121 17.94 5.41 9.92
N THR A 122 18.82 6.22 10.50
CA THR A 122 18.70 6.72 11.88
C THR A 122 17.45 7.58 12.10
N HIS A 123 16.89 8.20 11.05
CA HIS A 123 15.66 8.99 11.13
C HIS A 123 14.38 8.16 10.95
N PHE A 124 14.50 6.92 10.45
CA PHE A 124 13.34 6.08 10.19
C PHE A 124 12.52 5.73 11.45
N PRO A 125 13.14 5.43 12.63
CA PRO A 125 12.38 5.23 13.87
C PRO A 125 11.51 6.43 14.26
N GLN A 126 11.98 7.66 14.00
CA GLN A 126 11.19 8.87 14.27
C GLN A 126 9.97 8.94 13.36
N PHE A 127 10.12 8.60 12.07
CA PHE A 127 9.01 8.51 11.12
C PHE A 127 7.94 7.52 11.61
N ILE A 128 8.35 6.29 11.97
CA ILE A 128 7.44 5.28 12.52
C ILE A 128 6.78 5.75 13.81
N ASN A 129 7.52 6.41 14.70
CA ASN A 129 6.99 6.94 15.95
C ASN A 129 5.91 8.00 15.71
N ILE A 130 6.07 8.88 14.71
CA ILE A 130 5.05 9.87 14.34
C ILE A 130 3.77 9.18 13.87
N LEU A 131 3.89 8.16 13.01
CA LEU A 131 2.75 7.39 12.53
C LEU A 131 2.02 6.68 13.67
N ASN A 132 2.75 5.96 14.54
CA ASN A 132 2.17 5.21 15.66
C ASN A 132 1.53 6.09 16.75
N ASN A 133 1.93 7.36 16.84
CA ASN A 133 1.34 8.34 17.77
C ASN A 133 0.30 9.26 17.11
N HIS A 134 0.05 9.10 15.81
CA HIS A 134 -0.91 9.94 15.11
C HIS A 134 -2.34 9.75 15.64
N HIS A 135 -2.75 8.51 15.86
CA HIS A 135 -4.05 8.17 16.42
C HIS A 135 -3.94 6.97 17.37
N PRO A 136 -4.57 7.00 18.56
CA PRO A 136 -4.38 5.94 19.56
C PRO A 136 -4.87 4.56 19.12
N SER A 137 -5.90 4.50 18.26
CA SER A 137 -6.46 3.22 17.81
C SER A 137 -5.71 2.58 16.65
N ILE A 138 -4.95 3.35 15.87
CA ILE A 138 -4.21 2.81 14.72
C ILE A 138 -2.77 2.55 15.14
N LYS A 139 -2.35 1.30 15.01
CA LYS A 139 -0.99 0.86 15.28
C LYS A 139 -0.42 0.18 14.05
N ILE A 140 0.87 0.40 13.85
CA ILE A 140 1.60 -0.10 12.72
C ILE A 140 2.81 -0.92 13.17
N THR A 141 3.05 -2.00 12.46
CA THR A 141 4.32 -2.74 12.49
C THR A 141 5.09 -2.46 11.21
N HIS A 142 6.40 -2.71 11.20
CA HIS A 142 7.21 -2.42 10.04
C HIS A 142 8.38 -3.39 9.88
N THR A 143 8.82 -3.55 8.65
CA THR A 143 10.08 -4.19 8.28
C THR A 143 10.84 -3.22 7.37
N ILE A 144 12.16 -3.15 7.50
CA ILE A 144 13.01 -2.29 6.67
C ILE A 144 14.28 -3.06 6.29
N ASP A 145 14.67 -2.99 5.02
CA ASP A 145 15.84 -3.69 4.48
C ASP A 145 16.50 -2.85 3.37
N PRO A 146 17.85 -2.78 3.32
CA PRO A 146 18.56 -1.99 2.30
C PRO A 146 18.58 -2.64 0.90
N HIS A 147 18.24 -3.92 0.76
CA HIS A 147 18.44 -4.66 -0.49
C HIS A 147 17.15 -5.25 -1.04
N THR A 148 16.36 -5.90 -0.19
CA THR A 148 15.21 -6.69 -0.61
C THR A 148 14.12 -6.70 0.46
N ILE A 149 12.86 -6.62 0.04
CA ILE A 149 11.72 -6.74 0.94
C ILE A 149 10.59 -7.54 0.30
N ASN A 150 9.88 -8.30 1.13
CA ASN A 150 8.67 -8.97 0.70
C ASN A 150 7.49 -8.02 0.85
N PHE A 151 6.65 -7.94 -0.18
CA PHE A 151 5.42 -7.18 -0.19
C PHE A 151 4.35 -7.96 -0.95
N LEU A 152 3.28 -8.33 -0.26
CA LEU A 152 2.27 -9.27 -0.76
C LEU A 152 2.95 -10.56 -1.29
N ASP A 153 2.53 -11.06 -2.44
CA ASP A 153 3.09 -12.25 -3.10
C ASP A 153 4.38 -11.96 -3.91
N THR A 154 5.06 -10.84 -3.62
CA THR A 154 6.22 -10.39 -4.40
C THR A 154 7.43 -10.07 -3.53
N THR A 155 8.61 -10.22 -4.12
CA THR A 155 9.88 -9.76 -3.53
C THR A 155 10.40 -8.60 -4.36
N VAL A 156 10.54 -7.45 -3.72
CA VAL A 156 11.04 -6.21 -4.32
C VAL A 156 12.49 -6.03 -3.89
N PHE A 157 13.38 -5.78 -4.85
CA PHE A 157 14.79 -5.52 -4.56
C PHE A 157 15.32 -4.41 -5.46
N PHE A 158 16.36 -3.71 -5.00
CA PHE A 158 17.09 -2.80 -5.88
C PHE A 158 17.91 -3.63 -6.86
N GLN A 159 17.67 -3.44 -8.15
CA GLN A 159 18.60 -3.92 -9.16
C GLN A 159 19.82 -3.01 -9.10
N VAL A 160 20.94 -3.55 -8.60
CA VAL A 160 22.26 -2.94 -8.81
C VAL A 160 22.40 -2.75 -10.32
N SER A 161 22.83 -1.56 -10.73
CA SER A 161 23.13 -1.25 -12.13
C SER A 161 23.77 -2.47 -12.77
N ASP A 162 23.10 -3.05 -13.78
CA ASP A 162 23.61 -4.20 -14.54
C ASP A 162 25.12 -4.01 -14.75
N ASP A 163 25.93 -5.08 -14.69
CA ASP A 163 27.36 -5.04 -15.05
C ASP A 163 27.61 -4.27 -16.36
N ALA A 164 26.58 -4.21 -17.23
CA ALA A 164 26.44 -3.31 -18.37
C ALA A 164 26.81 -1.84 -18.11
N ILE A 165 26.38 -1.19 -17.03
CA ILE A 165 26.67 0.23 -16.77
C ILE A 165 28.14 0.41 -16.37
N ASP A 166 28.70 -0.52 -15.60
CA ASP A 166 30.14 -0.51 -15.27
C ASP A 166 30.99 -0.88 -16.50
N GLU A 167 30.53 -1.81 -17.33
CA GLU A 167 31.13 -2.18 -18.62
C GLU A 167 31.08 -1.00 -19.60
N LEU A 168 29.99 -0.23 -19.62
CA LEU A 168 29.86 1.01 -20.39
C LEU A 168 30.85 2.09 -19.95
N CYS A 169 31.10 2.22 -18.64
CA CYS A 169 32.07 3.17 -18.09
C CYS A 169 33.53 2.76 -18.34
N ASN A 170 33.79 1.47 -18.65
CA ASN A 170 35.13 0.92 -18.87
C ASN A 170 35.59 0.94 -20.34
N PHE A 171 34.77 1.41 -21.29
CA PHE A 171 35.22 1.57 -22.67
C PHE A 171 36.09 2.85 -22.80
N SER A 172 37.39 2.66 -22.98
CA SER A 172 38.38 3.74 -23.20
C SER A 172 38.38 4.31 -24.62
N ASP A 173 37.79 3.58 -25.56
CA ASP A 173 37.86 3.89 -26.99
C ASP A 173 36.63 4.67 -27.45
N VAL A 174 36.81 5.62 -28.37
CA VAL A 174 35.74 6.48 -28.95
C VAL A 174 34.85 5.69 -29.93
N THR A 175 34.85 4.35 -29.87
CA THR A 175 34.11 3.49 -30.79
C THR A 175 32.73 3.15 -30.23
N TRP A 176 31.72 3.14 -31.10
CA TRP A 176 30.33 2.90 -30.71
C TRP A 176 30.01 1.42 -30.45
N GLU A 177 30.86 0.50 -30.91
CA GLU A 177 30.61 -0.95 -30.95
C GLU A 177 30.48 -1.57 -29.56
N GLY A 178 31.39 -1.23 -28.64
CA GLY A 178 31.36 -1.69 -27.25
C GLY A 178 30.10 -1.25 -26.51
N PRO A 179 29.84 0.07 -26.43
CA PRO A 179 28.62 0.59 -25.82
C PRO A 179 27.33 0.06 -26.46
N PHE A 180 27.31 -0.10 -27.78
CA PHE A 180 26.15 -0.64 -28.50
C PHE A 180 25.90 -2.11 -28.18
N LYS A 181 26.95 -2.94 -28.03
CA LYS A 181 26.82 -4.34 -27.60
C LYS A 181 26.15 -4.44 -26.23
N VAL A 182 26.55 -3.59 -25.29
CA VAL A 182 25.97 -3.54 -23.96
C VAL A 182 24.50 -3.10 -23.99
N ALA A 183 24.20 -2.02 -24.72
CA ALA A 183 22.83 -1.53 -24.90
C ALA A 183 21.92 -2.58 -25.58
N LYS A 184 22.44 -3.32 -26.57
CA LYS A 184 21.75 -4.43 -27.24
C LYS A 184 21.44 -5.58 -26.28
N GLY A 185 22.38 -5.91 -25.40
CA GLY A 185 22.20 -6.90 -24.33
C GLY A 185 21.10 -6.47 -23.34
N TRP A 186 21.17 -5.23 -22.86
CA TRP A 186 20.17 -4.64 -21.97
C TRP A 186 18.78 -4.64 -22.62
N ALA A 187 18.67 -4.20 -23.87
CA ALA A 187 17.40 -4.11 -24.59
C ALA A 187 16.76 -5.49 -24.76
N ARG A 188 17.56 -6.52 -25.10
CA ARG A 188 17.07 -7.90 -25.24
C ARG A 188 16.51 -8.44 -23.92
N ARG A 189 17.20 -8.21 -22.80
CA ARG A 189 16.75 -8.66 -21.47
C ARG A 189 15.45 -7.97 -21.03
N ASN A 190 15.36 -6.65 -21.21
CA ASN A 190 14.27 -5.85 -20.65
C ASN A 190 13.03 -5.75 -21.56
N LEU A 191 13.21 -5.75 -22.87
CA LEU A 191 12.11 -5.61 -23.83
C LEU A 191 11.60 -6.96 -24.35
N GLY A 192 12.40 -8.02 -24.26
CA GLY A 192 12.02 -9.36 -24.70
C GLY A 192 11.44 -9.38 -26.11
N ARG A 193 10.22 -9.92 -26.29
CA ARG A 193 9.52 -9.99 -27.58
C ARG A 193 9.10 -8.62 -28.16
N ARG A 194 9.21 -7.54 -27.38
CA ARG A 194 8.85 -6.18 -27.83
C ARG A 194 9.97 -5.51 -28.61
N LEU A 195 11.19 -6.03 -28.55
CA LEU A 195 12.32 -5.54 -29.33
C LEU A 195 12.30 -6.16 -30.72
N GLN A 196 12.00 -5.35 -31.73
CA GLN A 196 12.07 -5.77 -33.13
C GLN A 196 13.53 -5.93 -33.56
N TYR A 197 13.84 -6.98 -34.30
CA TYR A 197 15.21 -7.27 -34.74
C TYR A 197 15.71 -6.16 -35.68
N GLU A 198 14.82 -5.68 -36.53
CA GLU A 198 15.02 -4.62 -37.50
C GLU A 198 15.46 -3.32 -36.80
N THR A 199 14.93 -3.03 -35.60
CA THR A 199 15.32 -1.83 -34.84
C THR A 199 16.79 -1.87 -34.45
N LEU A 200 17.33 -3.03 -34.06
CA LEU A 200 18.75 -3.16 -33.73
C LEU A 200 19.62 -3.01 -34.98
N GLU A 201 19.19 -3.57 -36.10
CA GLU A 201 19.88 -3.46 -37.39
C GLU A 201 19.93 -2.02 -37.89
N TYR A 202 18.82 -1.28 -37.85
CA TYR A 202 18.78 0.14 -38.20
C TYR A 202 19.71 0.98 -37.33
N CYS A 203 19.74 0.74 -36.02
CA CYS A 203 20.65 1.45 -35.12
C CYS A 203 22.12 1.16 -35.45
N GLU A 204 22.45 -0.09 -35.75
CA GLU A 204 23.81 -0.51 -36.11
C GLU A 204 24.28 0.17 -37.41
N ILE A 205 23.43 0.20 -38.43
CA ILE A 205 23.68 0.91 -39.70
C ILE A 205 23.87 2.41 -39.45
N TYR A 206 22.98 3.02 -38.67
CA TYR A 206 23.03 4.45 -38.38
C TYR A 206 24.30 4.85 -37.63
N LEU A 207 24.71 4.08 -36.61
CA LEU A 207 25.90 4.36 -35.83
C LEU A 207 27.17 4.19 -36.66
N THR A 208 27.23 3.14 -37.48
CA THR A 208 28.34 2.92 -38.42
C THR A 208 28.52 4.09 -39.38
N ALA A 209 27.42 4.61 -39.93
CA ALA A 209 27.46 5.70 -40.90
C ALA A 209 27.85 7.07 -40.29
N ASN A 210 27.50 7.32 -39.03
CA ASN A 210 27.57 8.67 -38.45
C ASN A 210 28.66 8.84 -37.37
N VAL A 211 29.12 7.77 -36.72
CA VAL A 211 30.08 7.88 -35.61
C VAL A 211 31.52 7.61 -36.05
N VAL A 212 31.73 6.82 -37.10
CA VAL A 212 33.06 6.52 -37.68
C VAL A 212 33.75 7.77 -38.25
N GLN A 213 32.99 8.82 -38.62
CA GLN A 213 33.55 10.04 -39.22
C GLN A 213 34.18 11.04 -38.23
N LEU A 214 34.20 10.75 -36.92
CA LEU A 214 34.70 11.67 -35.89
C LEU A 214 36.11 11.32 -35.36
N SER A 215 36.96 10.65 -36.15
CA SER A 215 38.39 10.49 -35.82
C SER A 215 39.26 11.53 -36.55
N PRO A 216 40.21 12.21 -35.88
CA PRO A 216 40.78 13.47 -36.36
C PRO A 216 41.93 13.23 -37.32
N SER A 217 41.71 13.50 -38.62
CA SER A 217 42.79 13.70 -39.59
C SER A 217 42.30 14.50 -40.80
N SER A 218 42.27 15.83 -40.67
CA SER A 218 42.64 16.74 -41.76
C SER A 218 42.85 18.17 -41.24
N THR A 219 44.12 18.56 -41.25
CA THR A 219 44.74 19.86 -41.53
C THR A 219 43.91 21.14 -41.44
N GLN A 220 44.45 22.10 -40.67
CA GLN A 220 44.03 23.50 -40.58
C GLN A 220 43.95 24.25 -41.93
N ALA A 221 42.98 25.16 -41.93
CA ALA A 221 42.98 26.50 -42.55
C ALA A 221 42.71 26.63 -44.06
N ALA A 222 41.49 27.07 -44.40
CA ALA A 222 41.26 28.48 -44.70
C ALA A 222 39.75 28.77 -44.68
N ALA A 223 39.38 29.82 -43.94
CA ALA A 223 38.01 30.32 -43.87
C ALA A 223 37.58 30.91 -45.21
N THR A 224 36.43 30.49 -45.72
CA THR A 224 35.58 31.33 -46.57
C THR A 224 34.13 30.94 -46.31
N SER A 225 33.35 31.93 -45.88
CA SER A 225 31.95 31.78 -45.46
C SER A 225 31.05 31.27 -46.59
N PRO A 226 30.11 30.34 -46.33
CA PRO A 226 29.09 30.00 -47.31
C PRO A 226 27.98 31.06 -47.34
N PRO A 227 27.31 31.28 -48.49
CA PRO A 227 26.21 32.23 -48.61
C PRO A 227 24.95 31.72 -47.89
N PRO A 228 23.99 32.61 -47.54
CA PRO A 228 22.78 32.19 -46.83
C PRO A 228 21.90 31.28 -47.71
N PRO A 229 21.18 30.31 -47.12
CA PRO A 229 20.32 29.40 -47.87
C PRO A 229 19.05 30.12 -48.40
N PRO A 230 18.48 29.67 -49.53
CA PRO A 230 17.22 30.22 -50.04
C PRO A 230 16.05 29.85 -49.13
N ALA A 231 15.05 30.73 -49.08
CA ALA A 231 13.85 30.60 -48.24
C ALA A 231 13.12 29.27 -48.46
N SER A 232 12.81 28.57 -47.36
CA SER A 232 12.06 27.31 -47.34
C SER A 232 10.65 27.47 -47.93
N PRO A 233 10.12 26.49 -48.70
CA PRO A 233 8.74 26.52 -49.14
C PRO A 233 7.78 26.32 -47.95
N ARG A 234 6.64 27.02 -48.00
CA ARG A 234 5.58 27.01 -46.97
C ARG A 234 5.08 25.57 -46.73
N PRO A 235 4.82 25.15 -45.49
CA PRO A 235 4.27 23.82 -45.21
C PRO A 235 2.86 23.65 -45.80
N PRO A 236 2.48 22.43 -46.23
CA PRO A 236 1.13 22.15 -46.70
C PRO A 236 0.11 22.25 -45.55
N PRO A 237 -1.18 22.52 -45.85
CA PRO A 237 -2.21 22.58 -44.82
C PRO A 237 -2.40 21.21 -44.14
N PRO A 238 -2.82 21.19 -42.86
CA PRO A 238 -2.99 19.95 -42.11
C PRO A 238 -4.06 19.06 -42.74
N ALA A 239 -3.75 17.77 -42.84
CA ALA A 239 -4.66 16.73 -43.30
C ALA A 239 -5.88 16.61 -42.36
N SER A 240 -7.07 16.43 -42.94
CA SER A 240 -8.33 16.23 -42.23
C SER A 240 -8.27 15.04 -41.26
N PRO A 241 -8.97 15.08 -40.12
CA PRO A 241 -8.93 14.02 -39.12
C PRO A 241 -9.42 12.69 -39.69
N ARG A 242 -8.63 11.64 -39.47
CA ARG A 242 -8.93 10.25 -39.84
C ARG A 242 -10.19 9.77 -39.09
N PRO A 243 -11.11 9.01 -39.74
CA PRO A 243 -12.30 8.49 -39.06
C PRO A 243 -11.94 7.57 -37.90
N LEU A 244 -12.70 7.67 -36.80
CA LEU A 244 -12.58 6.79 -35.64
C LEU A 244 -12.85 5.32 -36.04
N PRO A 245 -12.14 4.36 -35.44
CA PRO A 245 -12.45 2.94 -35.65
C PRO A 245 -13.84 2.59 -35.11
N PRO A 246 -14.54 1.60 -35.71
CA PRO A 246 -15.87 1.21 -35.27
C PRO A 246 -15.85 0.62 -33.85
N PRO A 247 -16.95 0.77 -33.09
CA PRO A 247 -17.05 0.25 -31.73
C PRO A 247 -16.93 -1.28 -31.70
N ARG A 248 -16.24 -1.79 -30.68
CA ARG A 248 -16.05 -3.21 -30.42
C ARG A 248 -17.41 -3.88 -30.19
N PRO A 249 -17.68 -5.07 -30.76
CA PRO A 249 -18.93 -5.79 -30.49
C PRO A 249 -19.02 -6.21 -29.00
N PRO A 250 -20.24 -6.32 -28.45
CA PRO A 250 -20.46 -6.74 -27.07
C PRO A 250 -19.95 -8.18 -26.84
N PRO A 251 -19.52 -8.51 -25.61
CA PRO A 251 -19.09 -9.86 -25.29
C PRO A 251 -20.24 -10.87 -25.48
N ALA A 252 -19.93 -12.00 -26.11
CA ALA A 252 -20.85 -13.10 -26.34
C ALA A 252 -21.40 -13.64 -25.00
N ALA A 253 -22.69 -13.98 -25.00
CA ALA A 253 -23.39 -14.58 -23.88
C ALA A 253 -22.64 -15.84 -23.40
N ILE A 254 -22.20 -15.82 -22.15
CA ILE A 254 -21.70 -17.01 -21.46
C ILE A 254 -22.93 -17.88 -21.16
N ALA A 255 -22.89 -19.11 -21.67
CA ALA A 255 -23.91 -20.12 -21.47
C ALA A 255 -24.18 -20.35 -19.98
N THR A 256 -25.46 -20.27 -19.62
CA THR A 256 -26.01 -20.61 -18.31
C THR A 256 -25.79 -22.10 -18.02
N ALA A 257 -24.92 -22.42 -17.07
CA ALA A 257 -24.96 -23.72 -16.40
C ALA A 257 -26.00 -23.65 -15.28
N VAL A 258 -27.16 -24.26 -15.55
CA VAL A 258 -28.20 -24.53 -14.56
C VAL A 258 -27.73 -25.66 -13.66
N ALA A 259 -27.49 -25.39 -12.38
CA ALA A 259 -27.40 -26.41 -11.34
C ALA A 259 -28.75 -26.45 -10.60
N THR A 260 -29.45 -27.56 -10.77
CA THR A 260 -30.75 -27.84 -10.16
C THR A 260 -30.63 -28.13 -8.67
N LYS A 261 -31.37 -27.34 -7.90
CA LYS A 261 -32.08 -27.60 -6.63
C LYS A 261 -31.84 -28.97 -5.94
N THR A 262 -31.32 -28.93 -4.72
CA THR A 262 -31.59 -29.95 -3.69
C THR A 262 -32.44 -29.31 -2.61
N ASP A 263 -33.66 -29.85 -2.43
CA ASP A 263 -34.66 -29.37 -1.50
C ASP A 263 -34.23 -29.60 -0.03
N TRP A 264 -34.40 -28.60 0.83
CA TRP A 264 -34.45 -28.77 2.28
C TRP A 264 -35.78 -28.22 2.80
N ASN A 265 -36.87 -28.90 2.44
CA ASN A 265 -38.14 -28.75 3.15
C ASN A 265 -38.09 -29.65 4.38
N THR A 266 -37.73 -29.08 5.53
CA THR A 266 -38.14 -29.61 6.82
C THR A 266 -38.90 -28.53 7.56
N THR A 267 -40.21 -28.75 7.66
CA THR A 267 -41.16 -28.00 8.47
C THR A 267 -40.64 -27.84 9.90
N THR A 268 -40.45 -26.61 10.35
CA THR A 268 -40.44 -26.28 11.78
C THR A 268 -41.27 -25.02 11.95
N THR A 269 -42.45 -25.23 12.53
CA THR A 269 -43.41 -24.22 12.97
C THR A 269 -42.70 -23.20 13.86
N ARG A 270 -42.54 -21.96 13.37
CA ARG A 270 -42.05 -20.84 14.17
C ARG A 270 -43.25 -20.14 14.81
N GLN A 271 -43.38 -20.27 16.13
CA GLN A 271 -44.26 -19.41 16.93
C GLN A 271 -43.80 -17.96 16.78
N GLU A 272 -44.71 -17.08 16.37
CA GLU A 272 -44.54 -15.64 16.47
C GLU A 272 -44.54 -15.24 17.94
N PHE A 273 -43.39 -14.77 18.45
CA PHE A 273 -43.34 -13.98 19.68
C PHE A 273 -43.31 -12.51 19.28
N THR A 274 -44.45 -11.84 19.45
CA THR A 274 -44.59 -10.40 19.32
C THR A 274 -43.91 -9.74 20.52
N LEU A 275 -42.80 -9.03 20.29
CA LEU A 275 -42.21 -8.16 21.31
C LEU A 275 -43.01 -6.85 21.38
N PRO A 276 -43.33 -6.33 22.58
CA PRO A 276 -43.98 -5.03 22.71
C PRO A 276 -43.01 -3.88 22.35
N PRO A 277 -43.52 -2.72 21.90
CA PRO A 277 -42.70 -1.58 21.50
C PRO A 277 -41.96 -0.94 22.69
N PRO A 278 -40.82 -0.27 22.45
CA PRO A 278 -39.98 0.28 23.51
C PRO A 278 -40.64 1.48 24.20
N THR A 279 -40.81 1.38 25.52
CA THR A 279 -41.24 2.49 26.38
C THR A 279 -40.08 3.48 26.58
N PHE A 280 -40.23 4.70 26.04
CA PHE A 280 -39.38 5.83 26.40
C PHE A 280 -39.66 6.24 27.86
N LEU A 281 -38.70 6.01 28.76
CA LEU A 281 -38.72 6.60 30.10
C LEU A 281 -37.80 7.82 30.14
N ALA A 282 -38.43 8.97 30.36
CA ALA A 282 -37.77 10.24 30.64
C ALA A 282 -37.07 10.23 32.02
N SER A 283 -35.87 10.80 32.05
CA SER A 283 -35.21 11.48 33.17
C SER A 283 -35.33 10.84 34.57
N ARG A 284 -34.24 10.23 35.05
CA ARG A 284 -33.95 10.13 36.48
C ARG A 284 -32.55 10.65 36.80
N THR A 285 -32.54 11.44 37.85
CA THR A 285 -31.50 12.24 38.46
C THR A 285 -30.35 11.43 39.05
N ASP A 286 -29.19 12.08 39.12
CA ASP A 286 -27.95 11.66 39.80
C ASP A 286 -28.17 10.94 41.13
N SER A 287 -27.44 9.84 41.32
CA SER A 287 -27.10 9.28 42.62
C SER A 287 -25.65 8.79 42.58
N PRO A 288 -24.79 9.16 43.56
CA PRO A 288 -23.35 8.94 43.46
C PRO A 288 -22.96 7.48 43.74
N LEU A 289 -21.92 7.03 43.03
CA LEU A 289 -21.33 5.69 43.17
C LEU A 289 -20.69 5.49 44.56
N PRO A 290 -20.72 4.26 45.12
CA PRO A 290 -20.08 3.95 46.40
C PRO A 290 -18.53 3.91 46.27
N PRO A 291 -17.80 4.28 47.34
CA PRO A 291 -16.33 4.34 47.32
C PRO A 291 -15.66 2.96 47.36
N PRO A 292 -14.44 2.82 46.82
CA PRO A 292 -13.70 1.56 46.78
C PRO A 292 -13.14 1.14 48.17
N PRO A 293 -12.89 -0.17 48.39
CA PRO A 293 -12.39 -0.68 49.66
C PRO A 293 -10.91 -0.32 49.93
N PRO A 294 -10.49 -0.25 51.21
CA PRO A 294 -9.17 0.26 51.59
C PRO A 294 -8.02 -0.73 51.29
N LEU A 295 -6.88 -0.14 50.89
CA LEU A 295 -5.59 -0.82 50.71
C LEU A 295 -4.98 -1.17 52.08
N SER A 296 -4.83 -2.46 52.38
CA SER A 296 -4.03 -2.93 53.52
C SER A 296 -2.55 -2.85 53.18
N SER A 297 -1.85 -1.96 53.88
CA SER A 297 -0.38 -1.90 53.94
C SER A 297 0.11 -2.44 55.27
N SER A 298 1.36 -2.91 55.28
CA SER A 298 2.21 -3.28 56.41
C SER A 298 2.06 -4.69 56.99
N LEU A 299 3.09 -5.50 56.76
CA LEU A 299 3.75 -6.29 57.80
C LEU A 299 5.20 -6.51 57.37
N SER A 300 6.08 -5.65 57.89
CA SER A 300 7.51 -5.91 58.04
C SER A 300 7.73 -6.70 59.34
N LEU A 301 8.53 -7.76 59.31
CA LEU A 301 9.41 -8.23 60.40
C LEU A 301 10.18 -9.49 59.93
N SER A 302 11.46 -9.32 59.64
CA SER A 302 12.52 -10.34 59.80
C SER A 302 13.05 -10.28 61.26
N PRO A 303 13.98 -11.13 61.75
CA PRO A 303 14.74 -12.22 61.12
C PRO A 303 14.83 -13.53 61.94
N THR A 304 15.30 -14.62 61.31
CA THR A 304 16.07 -15.68 62.01
C THR A 304 17.02 -16.38 61.05
N GLU A 305 18.25 -16.55 61.53
CA GLU A 305 19.42 -17.14 60.87
C GLU A 305 19.32 -18.66 60.67
N GLY A 306 20.11 -19.19 59.73
CA GLY A 306 20.41 -20.63 59.65
C GLY A 306 20.89 -21.13 58.28
N SER A 307 22.20 -20.97 58.03
CA SER A 307 23.13 -21.85 57.27
C SER A 307 22.55 -22.88 56.28
N ASP A 308 23.02 -22.90 55.01
CA ASP A 308 24.20 -23.68 54.56
C ASP A 308 24.19 -23.94 53.03
N GLN A 309 25.36 -23.71 52.42
CA GLN A 309 25.98 -24.36 51.26
C GLN A 309 25.31 -24.54 49.86
N THR A 310 25.92 -23.80 48.92
CA THR A 310 26.47 -24.18 47.59
C THR A 310 25.56 -24.63 46.42
N GLU A 311 25.38 -23.66 45.51
CA GLU A 311 25.54 -23.68 44.04
C GLU A 311 25.35 -24.98 43.26
N GLY A 312 24.27 -24.99 42.46
CA GLY A 312 24.19 -25.73 41.20
C GLY A 312 23.33 -24.95 40.22
N ASN A 313 23.88 -24.49 39.09
CA ASN A 313 23.06 -23.97 38.00
C ASN A 313 23.72 -24.21 36.63
N GLN A 314 23.21 -25.24 35.93
CA GLN A 314 23.31 -25.38 34.47
C GLN A 314 21.90 -25.16 33.91
N HIS A 315 21.70 -24.09 33.16
CA HIS A 315 20.45 -23.82 32.44
C HIS A 315 20.38 -24.63 31.14
N HIS A 316 19.45 -25.59 31.10
CA HIS A 316 18.99 -26.25 29.87
C HIS A 316 17.61 -25.72 29.47
N ARG A 317 17.59 -25.09 28.30
CA ARG A 317 16.54 -24.92 27.27
C ARG A 317 15.22 -25.70 27.48
N GLU A 318 14.08 -25.00 27.47
CA GLU A 318 12.77 -25.57 27.14
C GLU A 318 11.95 -24.72 26.18
N ARG A 319 11.41 -25.40 25.15
CA ARG A 319 10.48 -24.92 24.13
C ARG A 319 9.03 -25.09 24.65
N ARG A 320 8.14 -24.14 24.35
CA ARG A 320 6.67 -24.35 24.27
C ARG A 320 6.24 -23.91 22.87
N GLY A 321 5.42 -24.60 22.09
CA GLY A 321 4.43 -25.63 22.38
C GLY A 321 3.14 -25.21 21.67
N TYR A 322 2.95 -25.72 20.44
CA TYR A 322 1.76 -25.51 19.60
C TYR A 322 0.53 -26.15 20.25
N TYR A 323 -0.62 -25.47 20.22
CA TYR A 323 -1.92 -26.06 20.52
C TYR A 323 -2.70 -26.30 19.23
N ASN A 324 -2.93 -27.59 18.94
CA ASN A 324 -4.08 -28.10 18.18
C ASN A 324 -5.11 -28.62 19.19
N ALA A 325 -6.39 -28.43 18.90
CA ALA A 325 -7.58 -29.18 19.35
C ALA A 325 -8.80 -28.23 19.25
N SER A 326 -9.97 -28.58 18.70
CA SER A 326 -10.50 -29.80 18.10
C SER A 326 -11.74 -29.42 17.29
#